data_AF-A0A6L5FMK5-F1
#
_entry.id   AF-A0A6L5FMK5-F1
#
_cell.length_a   1.000
_cell.length_b   1.000
_cell.length_c   1.000
_cell.angle_alpha   90.00
_cell.angle_beta   90.00
_cell.angle_gamma   90.00
#
_symmetry.space_group_name_H-M   'P 1'
#
loop_
_entity.id
_entity.type
_entity.pdbx_description
1 polymer ?
#
loop_
_entity_poly.entity_id
_entity_poly.type
_entity_poly.pdbx_seq_one_letter_code
_entity_poly.pdbx_strand_id
1 'polypeptide(L)'
;MLWWVKRNPEHSQALERVRQWTRARFKLPELTTILVTEIACGLPGCPPLETVIAFWTGGDQRHHWKVFKPAAEVVEDDLPPSWMKPALVVPDNAETDCGC
;
A
#
# COMPACT_ATOMS: atom_id res chain seq x y z
N MET A 1 -16.95 16.89 17.56
CA MET A 1 -17.77 15.69 17.27
C MET A 1 -16.80 14.54 17.00
N LEU A 2 -16.31 13.89 18.06
CA LEU A 2 -15.29 12.84 17.97
C LEU A 2 -15.98 11.54 17.54
N TRP A 3 -16.10 11.37 16.23
CA TRP A 3 -16.66 10.19 15.60
C TRP A 3 -15.75 9.00 15.91
N TRP A 4 -16.23 8.11 16.77
CA TRP A 4 -15.63 6.81 17.02
C TRP A 4 -15.69 6.02 15.70
N VAL A 5 -14.60 6.06 14.94
CA VAL A 5 -14.38 5.12 13.83
C VAL A 5 -14.42 3.73 14.43
N LYS A 6 -15.55 3.01 14.28
CA LYS A 6 -15.61 1.59 14.63
C LYS A 6 -14.56 0.90 13.77
N ARG A 7 -13.49 0.44 14.42
CA ARG A 7 -12.42 -0.32 13.78
C ARG A 7 -13.03 -1.67 13.37
N ASN A 8 -13.39 -1.83 12.09
CA ASN A 8 -13.89 -3.11 11.59
C ASN A 8 -12.74 -4.14 11.67
N PRO A 9 -12.88 -5.23 12.45
CA PRO A 9 -11.82 -6.23 12.59
C PRO A 9 -11.44 -6.87 11.25
N GLU A 10 -12.41 -7.12 10.36
CA GLU A 10 -12.15 -7.71 9.04
C GLU A 10 -11.27 -6.81 8.18
N HIS A 11 -11.55 -5.51 8.20
CA HIS A 11 -10.73 -4.52 7.51
C HIS A 11 -9.30 -4.49 8.07
N SER A 12 -9.13 -4.51 9.39
CA SER A 12 -7.79 -4.55 9.99
C SER A 12 -7.01 -5.82 9.64
N GLN A 13 -7.69 -6.96 9.55
CA GLN A 13 -7.08 -8.23 9.12
C GLN A 13 -6.68 -8.19 7.64
N ALA A 14 -7.49 -7.58 6.78
CA ALA A 14 -7.16 -7.40 5.37
C ALA A 14 -5.90 -6.54 5.18
N LEU A 15 -5.80 -5.40 5.88
CA LEU A 15 -4.61 -4.55 5.85
C LEU A 15 -3.37 -5.30 6.33
N GLU A 16 -3.49 -6.08 7.41
CA GLU A 16 -2.37 -6.85 7.94
C GLU A 16 -1.92 -7.97 7.00
N ARG A 17 -2.86 -8.65 6.34
CA ARG A 17 -2.55 -9.65 5.31
C ARG A 17 -1.71 -9.05 4.18
N VAL A 18 -2.12 -7.89 3.64
CA VAL A 18 -1.37 -7.18 2.60
C VAL A 18 0.01 -6.74 3.09
N ARG A 19 0.12 -6.31 4.35
CA ARG A 19 1.41 -5.97 4.98
C ARG A 19 2.36 -7.17 5.04
N GLN A 20 1.86 -8.34 5.44
CA GLN A 20 2.66 -9.55 5.54
C GLN A 20 3.15 -10.03 4.17
N TRP A 21 2.29 -10.02 3.16
CA TRP A 21 2.71 -10.32 1.79
C TRP A 21 3.75 -9.34 1.27
N THR A 22 3.59 -8.05 1.54
CA THR A 22 4.58 -7.03 1.18
C THR A 22 5.94 -7.32 1.81
N ARG A 23 5.97 -7.63 3.12
CA ARG A 23 7.20 -7.98 3.82
C ARG A 23 7.86 -9.22 3.21
N ALA A 24 7.10 -10.28 2.97
CA ALA A 24 7.59 -11.52 2.40
C ALA A 24 8.13 -11.33 0.97
N ARG A 25 7.34 -10.68 0.10
CA ARG A 25 7.65 -10.46 -1.32
C ARG A 25 8.95 -9.69 -1.53
N PHE A 26 9.20 -8.66 -0.71
CA PHE A 26 10.39 -7.81 -0.84
C PHE A 26 11.51 -8.13 0.16
N LYS A 27 11.37 -9.24 0.90
CA LYS A 27 12.31 -9.70 1.93
C LYS A 27 12.70 -8.56 2.89
N LEU A 28 11.69 -7.83 3.37
CA LEU A 28 11.91 -6.66 4.22
C LEU A 28 12.25 -7.09 5.66
N PRO A 29 13.24 -6.45 6.31
CA PRO A 29 13.49 -6.64 7.74
C PRO A 29 12.24 -6.42 8.60
N GLU A 30 12.20 -7.04 9.78
CA GLU A 30 11.05 -6.87 10.70
C GLU A 30 10.83 -5.41 11.11
N LEU A 31 11.93 -4.68 11.32
CA LEU A 31 11.92 -3.26 11.69
C LEU A 31 11.58 -2.32 10.53
N THR A 32 11.42 -2.82 9.31
CA THR A 32 11.01 -1.98 8.18
C THR A 32 9.59 -1.49 8.39
N THR A 33 9.43 -0.17 8.40
CA THR A 33 8.13 0.49 8.38
C THR A 33 7.43 0.19 7.06
N ILE A 34 6.24 -0.39 7.17
CA ILE A 34 5.31 -0.59 6.07
C ILE A 34 4.05 0.22 6.40
N LEU A 35 3.46 0.87 5.42
CA LEU A 35 2.15 1.51 5.49
C LEU A 35 1.24 0.80 4.51
N VAL A 36 0.05 0.42 4.97
CA VAL A 36 -1.04 -0.10 4.14
C VAL A 36 -2.27 0.67 4.55
N THR A 37 -2.91 1.35 3.60
CA THR A 37 -4.13 2.14 3.85
C THR A 37 -5.06 2.07 2.66
N GLU A 38 -6.36 2.16 2.91
CA GLU A 38 -7.35 2.39 1.86
C GLU A 38 -7.65 3.88 1.75
N ILE A 39 -7.80 4.38 0.52
CA ILE A 39 -8.25 5.74 0.24
C ILE A 39 -9.34 5.72 -0.83
N ALA A 40 -10.21 6.73 -0.83
CA ALA A 40 -11.23 6.84 -1.86
C ALA A 40 -10.58 7.19 -3.20
N CYS A 41 -10.91 6.45 -4.25
CA CYS A 41 -10.41 6.77 -5.59
C CYS A 41 -11.22 7.92 -6.18
N GLY A 42 -10.56 9.02 -6.52
CA GLY A 42 -11.19 10.22 -7.09
C GLY A 42 -11.35 10.21 -8.61
N LEU A 43 -10.99 9.12 -9.29
CA LEU A 43 -10.93 9.05 -10.75
C LEU A 43 -12.25 8.53 -11.36
N PRO A 44 -12.69 9.09 -12.50
CA PRO A 44 -13.89 8.63 -13.20
C PRO A 44 -13.71 7.18 -13.67
N GLY A 45 -14.64 6.29 -13.28
CA GLY A 45 -14.60 4.87 -13.62
C GLY A 45 -13.75 4.00 -12.69
N CYS A 46 -13.14 4.57 -11.65
CA CYS A 46 -12.37 3.82 -10.66
C CYS A 46 -13.27 3.18 -9.60
N PRO A 47 -12.91 2.00 -9.06
CA PRO A 47 -13.56 1.46 -7.86
C PRO A 47 -13.54 2.47 -6.71
N PRO A 48 -14.53 2.43 -5.79
CA PRO A 48 -14.69 3.46 -4.78
C PRO A 48 -13.48 3.57 -3.82
N LEU A 49 -12.72 2.49 -3.66
CA LEU A 49 -11.55 2.40 -2.79
C LEU A 49 -10.34 1.87 -3.55
N GLU A 50 -9.17 2.44 -3.25
CA GLU A 50 -7.86 1.94 -3.66
C GLU A 50 -7.00 1.67 -2.42
N THR A 51 -6.19 0.61 -2.48
CA THR A 51 -5.23 0.25 -1.44
C THR A 51 -3.87 0.82 -1.80
N VAL A 52 -3.34 1.66 -0.93
CA VAL A 52 -2.01 2.27 -1.03
C VAL A 52 -1.06 1.50 -0.13
N ILE A 53 0.07 1.08 -0.70
CA ILE A 53 1.14 0.41 0.03
C ILE A 53 2.42 1.21 -0.11
N ALA A 54 3.06 1.52 1.02
CA ALA A 54 4.38 2.16 1.05
C ALA A 54 5.30 1.48 2.07
N PHE A 55 6.60 1.50 1.82
CA PHE A 55 7.60 1.08 2.79
C PHE A 55 8.91 1.83 2.63
N TRP A 56 9.71 1.90 3.70
CA TRP A 56 10.96 2.66 3.71
C TRP A 56 12.17 1.75 3.87
N THR A 57 13.18 1.94 3.03
CA THR A 57 14.46 1.22 3.11
C THR A 57 15.62 2.20 3.19
N GLY A 58 16.78 1.74 3.69
CA GLY A 58 17.99 2.55 3.68
C GLY A 58 17.92 3.90 4.42
N GLY A 59 17.03 4.04 5.41
CA GLY A 59 16.86 5.25 6.21
C GLY A 59 15.76 6.19 5.73
N ASP A 60 15.65 6.44 4.41
CA ASP A 60 14.64 7.38 3.88
C ASP A 60 14.11 7.02 2.48
N GLN A 61 14.60 5.95 1.84
CA GLN A 61 14.14 5.58 0.51
C GLN A 61 12.71 5.00 0.59
N ARG A 62 11.73 5.80 0.14
CA ARG A 62 10.33 5.41 0.08
C ARG A 62 10.03 4.63 -1.19
N HIS A 63 9.43 3.46 -1.03
CA HIS A 63 8.81 2.70 -2.12
C HIS A 63 7.29 2.78 -1.98
N HIS A 64 6.56 2.93 -3.09
CA HIS A 64 5.10 3.02 -3.06
C HIS A 64 4.46 2.51 -4.36
N TRP A 65 3.30 1.88 -4.23
CA TRP A 65 2.40 1.57 -5.33
C TRP A 65 0.95 1.56 -4.85
N LYS A 66 0.03 1.57 -5.81
CA LYS A 66 -1.41 1.50 -5.58
C LYS A 66 -1.97 0.21 -6.18
N VAL A 67 -3.00 -0.31 -5.54
CA VAL A 67 -3.86 -1.36 -6.09
C VAL A 67 -5.27 -0.79 -6.11
N PHE A 68 -5.88 -0.68 -7.28
CA PHE A 68 -7.22 -0.13 -7.47
C PHE A 68 -8.33 -1.10 -7.04
N LYS A 69 -8.23 -1.58 -5.80
CA LYS A 69 -9.15 -2.50 -5.12
C LYS A 69 -9.19 -2.16 -3.63
N PRO A 70 -10.30 -2.43 -2.92
CA PRO A 70 -10.28 -2.47 -1.47
C PRO A 70 -9.34 -3.59 -0.98
N ALA A 71 -8.70 -3.40 0.17
CA ALA A 71 -7.75 -4.30 0.78
C ALA A 71 -8.34 -5.70 1.03
N ALA A 72 -9.65 -5.77 1.26
CA ALA A 72 -10.39 -7.02 1.38
C ALA A 72 -10.30 -7.88 0.10
N GLU A 73 -10.26 -7.26 -1.07
CA GLU A 73 -10.21 -7.91 -2.39
C GLU A 73 -8.79 -8.03 -2.97
N VAL A 74 -7.80 -7.37 -2.36
CA VAL A 74 -6.40 -7.51 -2.78
C VAL A 74 -5.96 -8.95 -2.56
N VAL A 75 -5.41 -9.56 -3.61
CA VAL A 75 -4.77 -10.89 -3.57
C VAL A 75 -3.25 -10.74 -3.69
N GLU A 76 -2.50 -11.80 -3.34
CA GLU A 76 -1.03 -11.75 -3.36
C GLU A 76 -0.47 -11.45 -4.76
N ASP A 77 -1.14 -11.92 -5.82
CA ASP A 77 -0.74 -11.69 -7.21
C ASP A 77 -0.94 -10.24 -7.67
N ASP A 78 -1.74 -9.45 -6.95
CA ASP A 78 -1.86 -8.00 -7.20
C ASP A 78 -0.60 -7.24 -6.76
N LEU A 79 0.26 -7.85 -5.94
CA LEU A 79 1.50 -7.21 -5.51
C LEU A 79 2.55 -7.28 -6.62
N PRO A 80 3.34 -6.20 -6.81
CA PRO A 80 4.42 -6.18 -7.77
C PRO A 80 5.41 -7.31 -7.48
N PRO A 81 5.99 -7.92 -8.53
CA PRO A 81 7.00 -8.94 -8.35
C PRO A 81 8.24 -8.35 -7.68
N SER A 82 8.98 -9.19 -6.96
CA SER A 82 10.11 -8.74 -6.11
C SER A 82 11.20 -7.99 -6.90
N TRP A 83 11.40 -8.35 -8.17
CA TRP A 83 12.38 -7.72 -9.06
C TRP A 83 12.00 -6.29 -9.46
N MET A 84 10.75 -5.89 -9.30
CA MET A 84 10.27 -4.53 -9.63
C MET A 84 10.57 -3.53 -8.51
N LYS A 85 11.08 -3.97 -7.35
CA LYS A 85 11.39 -3.10 -6.19
C LYS A 85 12.10 -1.77 -6.53
N PRO A 86 13.11 -1.74 -7.43
CA PRO A 86 13.76 -0.49 -7.80
C PRO A 86 12.84 0.50 -8.54
N ALA A 87 11.87 -0.01 -9.31
CA ALA A 87 10.90 0.82 -10.04
C ALA A 87 9.82 1.42 -9.13
N LEU A 88 9.66 0.91 -7.91
CA LEU A 88 8.69 1.42 -6.93
C LEU A 88 9.23 2.60 -6.11
N VAL A 89 10.50 2.98 -6.30
CA VAL A 89 11.11 4.09 -5.56
C VAL A 89 10.43 5.40 -5.96
N VAL A 90 9.94 6.13 -4.95
CA VAL A 90 9.43 7.49 -5.14
C VAL A 90 10.56 8.47 -4.90
N PRO A 91 10.93 9.32 -5.87
CA PRO A 91 11.96 10.34 -5.68
C PRO A 91 11.56 11.34 -4.59
N ASP A 92 12.54 11.87 -3.85
CA ASP A 92 12.33 12.83 -2.76
C ASP A 92 11.66 14.14 -3.19
N ASN A 93 11.70 14.46 -4.50
CA ASN A 93 11.08 15.63 -5.12
C ASN A 93 9.84 15.30 -5.97
N ALA A 94 9.33 14.07 -5.92
CA ALA A 94 8.11 13.72 -6.63
C ALA A 94 6.90 14.28 -5.88
N GLU A 95 6.53 15.52 -6.21
CA GLU A 95 5.13 15.92 -6.19
C GLU A 95 4.37 14.86 -7.02
N THR A 96 3.51 14.12 -6.34
CA THR A 96 2.73 13.00 -6.85
C THR A 96 1.98 13.38 -8.12
N ASP A 97 2.61 13.15 -9.27
CA ASP A 97 1.97 13.12 -10.57
C ASP A 97 2.56 11.97 -11.38
N CYS A 98 1.99 10.79 -11.18
CA CYS A 98 1.79 9.82 -12.24
C CYS A 98 0.85 8.75 -11.69
N GLY A 99 -0.42 8.85 -12.06
CA GLY A 99 -1.36 7.74 -11.98
C GLY A 99 -0.92 6.65 -12.95
N CYS A 100 -0.44 5.55 -12.40
CA CYS A 100 -0.30 4.25 -13.06
C CYS A 100 -0.73 3.18 -12.07
#